data_AF-A0A536D6F9-F1
#
_entry.id   AF-A0A536D6F9-F1
#
_cell.length_a   1.000
_cell.length_b   1.000
_cell.length_c   1.000
_cell.angle_alpha   90.00
_cell.angle_beta   90.00
_cell.angle_gamma   90.00
#
_symmetry.space_group_name_H-M   'P 1'
#
loop_
_entity.id
_entity.type
_entity.pdbx_description
1 polymer ?
#
loop_
_entity_poly.entity_id
_entity_poly.type
_entity_poly.pdbx_seq_one_letter_code
_entity_poly.pdbx_strand_id
1 'polypeptide(L)'
;MQTLIGSPALFAQTGAEATTSSAPQPPAEVIFHIAGLPVTNSIFTAWVVIAILVLFAYFSTRSMKTIPSGAQNFWELIVELWVGVSEQTMGRRRARRFMPLVATAFLFILFSNWFGTLPIGYLFIRNAEGDAVPIFRSADSDLNVTASMAILMIVIAEFFELKTLGLFGYI
;
A
#
# COMPACT_ATOMS: atom_id res chain seq x y z
N MET A 1 -11.95 -2.71 55.40
CA MET A 1 -11.12 -3.60 54.56
C MET A 1 -12.07 -4.58 53.86
N GLN A 2 -12.64 -4.17 52.72
CA GLN A 2 -13.40 -5.03 51.81
C GLN A 2 -12.85 -4.80 50.40
N THR A 3 -12.55 -5.91 49.75
CA THR A 3 -11.77 -6.05 48.52
C THR A 3 -12.53 -5.55 47.30
N LEU A 4 -12.07 -4.44 46.71
CA LEU A 4 -12.43 -3.99 45.36
C LEU A 4 -11.65 -4.79 44.30
N ILE A 5 -11.72 -6.11 44.35
CA ILE A 5 -11.21 -7.00 43.29
C ILE A 5 -12.43 -7.72 42.73
N GLY A 6 -12.90 -7.29 41.56
CA GLY A 6 -13.89 -8.05 40.80
C GLY A 6 -15.31 -7.48 40.73
N SER A 7 -15.50 -6.15 40.70
CA SER A 7 -16.81 -5.62 40.32
C SER A 7 -17.10 -5.95 38.84
N PRO A 8 -18.20 -6.66 38.51
CA PRO A 8 -18.55 -6.98 37.12
C PRO A 8 -18.80 -5.73 36.26
N ALA A 9 -19.03 -4.57 36.88
CA ALA A 9 -19.13 -3.27 36.20
C ALA A 9 -17.80 -2.80 35.58
N LEU A 10 -16.65 -3.17 36.17
CA LEU A 10 -15.33 -2.78 35.67
C LEU A 10 -14.96 -3.60 34.43
N PHE A 11 -15.28 -4.90 34.43
CA PHE A 11 -15.14 -5.76 33.24
C PHE A 11 -16.15 -5.43 32.13
N ALA A 12 -17.34 -4.91 32.47
CA ALA A 12 -18.31 -4.44 31.49
C ALA A 12 -17.84 -3.15 30.78
N GLN A 13 -17.16 -2.24 31.49
CA GLN A 13 -16.54 -1.06 30.85
C GLN A 13 -15.30 -1.42 30.03
N THR A 14 -14.44 -2.33 30.51
CA THR A 14 -13.25 -2.76 29.74
C THR A 14 -13.62 -3.54 28.47
N GLY A 15 -14.73 -4.28 28.46
CA GLY A 15 -15.24 -4.95 27.25
C GLY A 15 -15.93 -4.01 26.25
N ALA A 16 -16.53 -2.91 26.72
CA ALA A 16 -17.19 -1.91 25.89
C ALA A 16 -16.20 -0.92 25.26
N GLU A 17 -15.12 -0.55 25.95
CA GLU A 17 -14.08 0.31 25.36
C GLU A 17 -13.25 -0.45 24.31
N ALA A 18 -13.02 -1.76 24.49
CA ALA A 18 -12.30 -2.59 23.53
C ALA A 18 -13.04 -2.83 22.20
N THR A 19 -14.34 -2.51 22.12
CA THR A 19 -15.17 -2.65 20.90
C THR A 19 -15.44 -1.32 20.18
N THR A 20 -14.88 -0.20 20.64
CA THR A 20 -15.00 1.10 19.94
C THR A 20 -13.91 1.35 18.89
N SER A 21 -12.87 0.49 18.83
CA SER A 21 -11.88 0.49 17.73
C SER A 21 -12.35 -0.25 16.47
N SER A 22 -13.61 -0.71 16.43
CA SER A 22 -14.21 -1.36 15.25
C SER A 22 -15.35 -0.55 14.65
N ALA A 23 -15.38 0.77 14.86
CA ALA A 23 -16.16 1.62 13.97
C ALA A 23 -15.68 1.34 12.53
N PRO A 24 -16.58 1.04 11.57
CA PRO A 24 -16.20 1.03 10.16
C PRO A 24 -15.45 2.32 9.91
N GLN A 25 -14.20 2.23 9.46
CA GLN A 25 -13.43 3.40 9.09
C GLN A 25 -14.32 4.23 8.14
N PRO A 26 -14.56 5.52 8.41
CA PRO A 26 -15.55 6.29 7.66
C PRO A 26 -15.28 6.14 6.16
N PRO A 27 -16.33 5.97 5.33
CA PRO A 27 -16.16 5.82 3.89
C PRO A 27 -15.31 6.98 3.36
N ALA A 28 -14.52 6.70 2.32
CA ALA A 28 -13.60 7.66 1.72
C ALA A 28 -14.26 9.03 1.54
N GLU A 29 -13.87 10.00 2.36
CA GLU A 29 -14.46 11.33 2.34
C GLU A 29 -13.95 12.10 1.13
N VAL A 30 -14.80 12.96 0.57
CA VAL A 30 -14.45 13.79 -0.59
C VAL A 30 -13.80 15.06 -0.08
N ILE A 31 -12.52 15.28 -0.39
CA ILE A 31 -11.80 16.50 0.00
C ILE A 31 -12.17 17.64 -0.96
N PHE A 32 -12.19 17.34 -2.27
CA PHE A 32 -12.46 18.34 -3.30
C PHE A 32 -12.97 17.68 -4.59
N HIS A 33 -13.54 18.50 -5.48
CA HIS A 33 -13.98 18.05 -6.80
C HIS A 33 -13.02 18.58 -7.86
N ILE A 34 -12.49 17.70 -8.72
CA ILE A 34 -11.75 18.09 -9.93
C ILE A 34 -12.63 17.82 -11.14
N ALA A 35 -12.96 18.85 -11.92
CA ALA A 35 -13.71 18.70 -13.18
C ALA A 35 -15.02 17.89 -13.05
N GLY A 36 -15.70 18.00 -11.90
CA GLY A 36 -16.93 17.26 -11.60
C GLY A 36 -16.72 15.86 -11.01
N LEU A 37 -15.48 15.38 -10.86
CA LEU A 37 -15.17 14.10 -10.22
C LEU A 37 -14.82 14.31 -8.72
N PRO A 38 -15.46 13.57 -7.80
CA PRO A 38 -15.13 13.63 -6.38
C PRO A 38 -13.76 12.99 -6.13
N VAL A 39 -12.81 13.76 -5.61
CA VAL A 39 -11.49 13.26 -5.18
C VAL A 39 -11.53 12.98 -3.70
N THR A 40 -11.34 11.70 -3.36
CA THR A 40 -11.34 11.25 -1.97
C THR A 40 -9.94 11.31 -1.35
N ASN A 41 -9.88 11.30 -0.01
CA ASN A 41 -8.61 11.32 0.74
C ASN A 41 -7.69 10.16 0.34
N SER A 42 -8.26 9.00 0.02
CA SER A 42 -7.49 7.83 -0.37
C SER A 42 -6.92 7.93 -1.78
N ILE A 43 -7.65 8.57 -2.72
CA ILE A 43 -7.11 8.88 -4.07
C ILE A 43 -5.93 9.85 -3.93
N PHE A 44 -6.10 10.89 -3.11
CA PHE A 44 -5.03 11.84 -2.83
C PHE A 44 -3.81 11.16 -2.20
N THR A 45 -4.02 10.29 -1.21
CA THR A 45 -2.94 9.54 -0.57
C THR A 45 -2.24 8.60 -1.57
N ALA A 46 -2.99 7.93 -2.43
CA ALA A 46 -2.42 7.09 -3.49
C ALA A 46 -1.52 7.91 -4.44
N TRP A 47 -1.93 9.11 -4.84
CA TRP A 47 -1.10 10.00 -5.67
C TRP A 47 0.17 10.44 -4.97
N VAL A 48 0.10 10.76 -3.67
CA VAL A 48 1.28 11.12 -2.86
C VAL A 48 2.24 9.94 -2.78
N VAL A 49 1.75 8.74 -2.50
CA VAL A 49 2.57 7.51 -2.46
C VAL A 49 3.23 7.26 -3.82
N ILE A 50 2.48 7.38 -4.92
CA ILE A 50 3.03 7.26 -6.28
C ILE A 50 4.13 8.27 -6.53
N ALA A 51 3.91 9.56 -6.19
CA ALA A 51 4.90 10.60 -6.37
C ALA A 51 6.19 10.31 -5.58
N ILE A 52 6.06 9.85 -4.33
CA ILE A 52 7.20 9.49 -3.49
C ILE A 52 7.96 8.30 -4.08
N LEU A 53 7.27 7.26 -4.53
CA LEU A 53 7.90 6.09 -5.14
C LEU A 53 8.63 6.45 -6.43
N VAL A 54 8.06 7.32 -7.27
CA VAL A 54 8.70 7.82 -8.50
C VAL A 54 9.94 8.64 -8.17
N LEU A 55 9.86 9.55 -7.20
CA LEU A 55 11.00 10.34 -6.74
C LEU A 55 12.09 9.43 -6.15
N PHE A 56 11.72 8.48 -5.30
CA PHE A 56 12.63 7.52 -4.70
C PHE A 56 13.34 6.68 -5.77
N ALA A 57 12.60 6.15 -6.75
CA ALA A 57 13.17 5.40 -7.86
C ALA A 57 14.11 6.27 -8.70
N TYR A 58 13.74 7.51 -8.99
CA TYR A 58 14.57 8.45 -9.75
C TYR A 58 15.88 8.79 -9.02
N PHE A 59 15.81 9.15 -7.74
CA PHE A 59 17.02 9.47 -6.96
C PHE A 59 17.91 8.25 -6.72
N SER A 60 17.31 7.06 -6.53
CA SER A 60 18.03 5.81 -6.35
C SER A 60 18.79 5.38 -7.61
N THR A 61 18.17 5.56 -8.79
CA THR A 61 18.77 5.17 -10.09
C THR A 61 19.75 6.21 -10.64
N ARG A 62 19.63 7.49 -10.30
CA ARG A 62 20.45 8.57 -10.87
C ARG A 62 21.94 8.50 -10.52
N SER A 63 22.30 7.87 -9.40
CA SER A 63 23.67 7.83 -8.88
C SER A 63 24.28 6.42 -8.87
N MET A 64 23.70 5.46 -9.60
CA MET A 64 24.24 4.11 -9.69
C MET A 64 25.57 4.10 -10.44
N LYS A 65 26.58 3.50 -9.82
CA LYS A 65 27.91 3.30 -10.42
C LYS A 65 27.99 1.89 -10.99
N THR A 66 28.69 1.74 -12.11
CA THR A 66 28.94 0.41 -12.72
C THR A 66 29.71 -0.54 -11.80
N ILE A 67 30.54 0.00 -10.92
CA ILE A 67 31.21 -0.76 -9.85
C ILE A 67 30.55 -0.34 -8.52
N PRO A 68 29.76 -1.22 -7.89
CA PRO A 68 29.02 -0.89 -6.67
C PRO A 68 29.97 -0.57 -5.51
N SER A 69 29.58 0.40 -4.67
CA SER A 69 30.30 0.73 -3.44
C SER A 69 29.33 1.22 -2.35
N GLY A 70 29.62 0.91 -1.09
CA GLY A 70 28.84 1.36 0.07
C GLY A 70 27.39 0.88 0.05
N ALA A 71 26.44 1.82 0.10
CA ALA A 71 25.00 1.53 0.17
C ALA A 71 24.45 0.80 -1.08
N GLN A 72 25.09 0.95 -2.24
CA GLN A 72 24.69 0.23 -3.46
C GLN A 72 24.80 -1.30 -3.26
N ASN A 73 25.83 -1.76 -2.55
CA ASN A 73 26.05 -3.18 -2.28
C ASN A 73 24.93 -3.79 -1.42
N PHE A 74 24.42 -3.02 -0.45
CA PHE A 74 23.30 -3.43 0.39
C PHE A 74 22.00 -3.54 -0.41
N TRP A 75 21.70 -2.54 -1.25
CA TRP A 75 20.51 -2.57 -2.09
C TRP A 75 20.57 -3.64 -3.17
N GLU A 76 21.73 -3.86 -3.79
CA GLU A 76 21.95 -4.96 -4.74
C GLU A 76 21.74 -6.32 -4.09
N LEU A 77 22.25 -6.53 -2.86
CA LEU A 77 22.01 -7.76 -2.11
C LEU A 77 20.51 -8.02 -1.91
N ILE A 78 19.73 -6.99 -1.52
CA ILE A 78 18.27 -7.13 -1.34
C ILE A 78 17.60 -7.51 -2.66
N VAL A 79 17.95 -6.83 -3.76
CA VAL A 79 17.39 -7.10 -5.08
C VAL A 79 17.78 -8.50 -5.56
N GLU A 80 19.02 -8.93 -5.35
CA GLU A 80 19.48 -10.28 -5.68
C GLU A 80 18.75 -11.36 -4.88
N LEU A 81 18.52 -11.15 -3.58
CA LEU A 81 17.75 -12.08 -2.75
C LEU A 81 16.31 -12.21 -3.27
N TRP A 82 15.67 -11.08 -3.58
CA TRP A 82 14.33 -11.08 -4.16
C TRP A 82 14.28 -11.78 -5.52
N VAL A 83 15.23 -11.48 -6.40
CA VAL A 83 15.34 -12.12 -7.71
C VAL A 83 15.56 -13.61 -7.53
N GLY A 84 16.43 -14.02 -6.60
CA GLY A 84 16.68 -15.42 -6.27
C GLY A 84 15.44 -16.18 -5.82
N VAL A 85 14.60 -15.57 -4.97
CA VAL A 85 13.30 -16.16 -4.57
C VAL A 85 12.38 -16.29 -5.79
N SER A 86 12.28 -15.24 -6.60
CA SER A 86 11.44 -15.27 -7.80
C SER A 86 11.93 -16.29 -8.84
N GLU A 87 13.24 -16.41 -9.04
CA GLU A 87 13.85 -17.38 -9.96
C GLU A 87 13.52 -18.81 -9.54
N GLN A 88 13.43 -19.10 -8.23
CA GLN A 88 13.01 -20.41 -7.71
C GLN A 88 11.52 -20.69 -7.95
N THR A 89 10.65 -19.68 -7.89
CA THR A 89 9.21 -19.87 -8.05
C THR A 89 8.77 -19.97 -9.52
N MET A 90 9.26 -19.09 -10.39
CA MET A 90 8.75 -18.97 -11.78
C MET A 90 9.81 -19.23 -12.86
N GLY A 91 11.08 -19.45 -12.48
CA GLY A 91 12.20 -19.67 -13.39
C GLY A 91 12.83 -18.37 -13.89
N ARG A 92 14.13 -18.42 -14.21
CA ARG A 92 15.01 -17.29 -14.56
C ARG A 92 14.41 -16.26 -15.53
N ARG A 93 13.91 -16.72 -16.68
CA ARG A 93 13.40 -15.81 -17.72
C ARG A 93 12.14 -15.05 -17.30
N ARG A 94 11.22 -15.72 -16.60
CA ARG A 94 9.98 -15.10 -16.12
C ARG A 94 10.27 -14.21 -14.92
N ALA A 95 11.06 -14.67 -13.96
CA ALA A 95 11.43 -13.92 -12.77
C ALA A 95 11.98 -12.53 -13.11
N ARG A 96 12.96 -12.44 -14.01
CA ARG A 96 13.56 -11.15 -14.41
C ARG A 96 12.57 -10.21 -15.11
N ARG A 97 11.53 -10.75 -15.76
CA ARG A 97 10.51 -9.98 -16.47
C ARG A 97 9.39 -9.49 -15.55
N PHE A 98 8.94 -10.34 -14.62
CA PHE A 98 7.84 -10.03 -13.70
C PHE A 98 8.32 -9.33 -12.42
N MET A 99 9.60 -9.46 -12.06
CA MET A 99 10.15 -8.86 -10.85
C MET A 99 9.83 -7.37 -10.70
N PRO A 100 10.02 -6.50 -11.72
CA PRO A 100 9.72 -5.09 -11.57
C PRO A 100 8.25 -4.83 -11.21
N LEU A 101 7.32 -5.57 -11.81
CA LEU A 101 5.88 -5.43 -11.54
C LEU A 101 5.55 -5.82 -10.09
N VAL A 102 6.03 -6.99 -9.65
CA VAL A 102 5.82 -7.49 -8.30
C VAL A 102 6.46 -6.55 -7.27
N ALA A 103 7.67 -6.09 -7.53
CA ALA A 103 8.38 -5.17 -6.66
C ALA A 103 7.66 -3.83 -6.53
N THR A 104 7.17 -3.25 -7.63
CA THR A 104 6.40 -2.00 -7.57
C THR A 104 5.08 -2.17 -6.82
N ALA A 105 4.36 -3.27 -7.05
CA ALA A 105 3.12 -3.58 -6.32
C ALA A 105 3.38 -3.69 -4.81
N PHE A 106 4.42 -4.44 -4.43
CA PHE A 106 4.81 -4.59 -3.03
C PHE A 106 5.20 -3.25 -2.39
N LEU A 107 6.05 -2.45 -3.06
CA LEU A 107 6.45 -1.15 -2.55
C LEU A 107 5.27 -0.19 -2.42
N PHE A 108 4.35 -0.19 -3.40
CA PHE A 108 3.13 0.59 -3.32
C PHE A 108 2.30 0.24 -2.08
N ILE A 109 2.02 -1.06 -1.87
CA ILE A 109 1.25 -1.54 -0.72
C ILE A 109 1.99 -1.18 0.58
N LEU A 110 3.30 -1.43 0.67
CA LEU A 110 4.08 -1.16 1.87
C LEU A 110 4.02 0.31 2.28
N PHE A 111 4.28 1.22 1.33
CA PHE A 111 4.25 2.66 1.59
C PHE A 111 2.82 3.15 1.84
N SER A 112 1.82 2.64 1.13
CA SER A 112 0.40 2.94 1.38
C SER A 112 -0.01 2.59 2.81
N ASN A 113 0.37 1.40 3.30
CA ASN A 113 0.11 0.97 4.68
C ASN A 113 0.86 1.83 5.70
N TRP A 114 2.12 2.18 5.41
CA TRP A 114 2.92 3.04 6.28
C TRP A 114 2.33 4.45 6.35
N PHE A 115 1.82 5.02 5.26
CA PHE A 115 1.19 6.34 5.29
C PHE A 115 -0.04 6.42 6.19
N GLY A 116 -0.82 5.34 6.31
CA GLY A 116 -1.94 5.29 7.26
C GLY A 116 -1.55 4.99 8.71
N THR A 117 -0.38 4.40 8.94
CA THR A 117 0.08 4.00 10.30
C THR A 117 1.05 5.00 10.93
N LEU A 118 1.86 5.68 10.11
CA LEU A 118 2.81 6.67 10.55
C LEU A 118 2.11 7.92 11.12
N PRO A 119 2.75 8.68 12.02
CA PRO A 119 2.16 9.87 12.66
C PRO A 119 1.71 10.97 11.67
N ILE A 120 2.10 10.86 10.39
CA ILE A 120 1.67 11.71 9.27
C ILE A 120 0.17 11.50 8.94
N GLY A 121 -0.36 10.30 9.20
CA GLY A 121 -1.78 9.92 9.03
C GLY A 121 -2.76 10.74 9.89
N TYR A 122 -2.28 11.32 11.00
CA TYR A 122 -3.09 12.09 11.95
C TYR A 122 -3.09 13.60 11.68
N LEU A 123 -2.64 14.02 10.50
CA LEU A 123 -2.84 15.40 10.06
C LEU A 123 -4.31 15.56 9.65
N PHE A 124 -5.05 16.34 10.44
CA PHE A 124 -6.45 16.67 10.16
C PHE A 124 -6.52 17.99 9.40
N ILE A 125 -7.21 18.02 8.26
CA ILE A 125 -7.65 19.27 7.62
C ILE A 125 -9.14 19.45 7.94
N ARG A 126 -9.54 20.70 8.13
CA ARG A 126 -10.96 21.05 8.18
C ARG A 126 -11.48 21.13 6.75
N ASN A 127 -12.44 20.28 6.40
CA ASN A 127 -13.14 20.36 5.12
C ASN A 127 -13.98 21.65 5.02
N ALA A 128 -14.51 21.93 3.82
CA ALA A 128 -15.37 23.09 3.58
C ALA A 128 -16.63 23.12 4.48
N GLU A 129 -17.11 21.96 4.93
CA GLU A 129 -18.19 21.82 5.94
C GLU A 129 -17.75 22.03 7.40
N GLY A 130 -16.46 22.20 7.70
CA GLY A 130 -15.95 22.45 9.06
C GLY A 130 -15.54 21.22 9.87
N ASP A 131 -15.75 20.02 9.33
CA ASP A 131 -15.37 18.74 9.94
C ASP A 131 -13.86 18.47 9.83
N ALA A 132 -13.27 17.95 10.91
CA ALA A 132 -11.85 17.62 10.98
C ALA A 132 -11.62 16.21 10.43
N VAL A 133 -11.12 16.13 9.19
CA VAL A 133 -10.97 14.87 8.46
C VAL A 133 -9.48 14.56 8.30
N PRO A 134 -9.02 13.32 8.56
CA PRO A 134 -7.63 12.94 8.37
C PRO A 134 -7.27 13.00 6.88
N ILE A 135 -6.29 13.83 6.51
CA ILE A 135 -5.86 14.04 5.12
C ILE A 135 -5.30 12.75 4.53
N PHE A 136 -4.51 12.04 5.33
CA PHE A 136 -3.76 10.87 4.93
C PHE A 136 -4.41 9.64 5.54
N ARG A 137 -5.17 8.93 4.72
CA ARG A 137 -5.76 7.64 5.04
C ARG A 137 -5.03 6.58 4.21
N SER A 138 -4.71 5.41 4.78
CA SER A 138 -4.07 4.34 4.00
C SER A 138 -4.91 4.04 2.76
N ALA A 139 -4.30 4.07 1.58
CA ALA A 139 -5.04 3.84 0.34
C ALA A 139 -5.67 2.43 0.32
N ASP A 140 -5.07 1.47 1.03
CA ASP A 140 -5.58 0.09 1.16
C ASP A 140 -6.81 -0.05 2.08
N SER A 141 -7.10 0.95 2.92
CA SER A 141 -8.32 0.94 3.75
C SER A 141 -9.60 1.19 2.93
N ASP A 142 -9.45 1.58 1.65
CA ASP A 142 -10.55 1.69 0.71
C ASP A 142 -10.65 0.46 -0.17
N LEU A 143 -11.83 -0.17 -0.11
CA LEU A 143 -12.17 -1.32 -0.95
C LEU A 143 -11.99 -1.00 -2.44
N ASN A 144 -12.32 0.21 -2.87
CA ASN A 144 -12.22 0.61 -4.27
C ASN A 144 -10.78 0.59 -4.79
N VAL A 145 -9.80 1.03 -3.99
CA VAL A 145 -8.38 1.03 -4.39
C VAL A 145 -7.86 -0.40 -4.45
N THR A 146 -8.14 -1.18 -3.41
CA THR A 146 -7.73 -2.59 -3.32
C THR A 146 -8.35 -3.44 -4.43
N ALA A 147 -9.65 -3.29 -4.69
CA ALA A 147 -10.34 -4.02 -5.75
C ALA A 147 -9.83 -3.61 -7.14
N SER A 148 -9.60 -2.32 -7.37
CA SER A 148 -9.05 -1.82 -8.64
C SER A 148 -7.67 -2.39 -8.91
N MET A 149 -6.78 -2.40 -7.91
CA MET A 149 -5.45 -2.98 -8.03
C MET A 149 -5.51 -4.49 -8.27
N ALA A 150 -6.37 -5.22 -7.56
CA ALA A 150 -6.53 -6.67 -7.73
C ALA A 150 -6.97 -7.01 -9.16
N ILE A 151 -7.99 -6.32 -9.69
CA ILE A 151 -8.48 -6.52 -11.05
C ILE A 151 -7.38 -6.18 -12.06
N LEU A 152 -6.67 -5.07 -11.88
CA LEU A 152 -5.58 -4.67 -12.77
C LEU A 152 -4.46 -5.71 -12.79
N MET A 153 -4.07 -6.23 -11.62
CA MET A 153 -3.03 -7.26 -11.52
C MET A 153 -3.44 -8.55 -12.22
N ILE A 154 -4.70 -8.98 -12.09
CA ILE A 154 -5.24 -10.14 -12.81
C ILE A 154 -5.17 -9.90 -14.32
N VAL A 155 -5.67 -8.77 -14.81
CA VAL A 155 -5.64 -8.44 -16.24
C VAL A 155 -4.21 -8.40 -16.79
N ILE A 156 -3.28 -7.81 -16.04
CA ILE A 156 -1.87 -7.75 -16.43
C ILE A 156 -1.26 -9.16 -16.45
N ALA A 157 -1.50 -9.98 -15.41
CA ALA A 157 -0.99 -11.34 -15.33
C ALA A 157 -1.48 -12.19 -16.51
N GLU A 158 -2.79 -12.18 -16.78
CA GLU A 158 -3.39 -12.88 -17.93
C GLU A 158 -2.79 -12.39 -19.25
N PHE A 159 -2.67 -11.08 -19.44
CA PHE A 159 -2.07 -10.53 -20.66
C PHE A 159 -0.62 -10.99 -20.86
N PHE A 160 0.17 -11.03 -19.77
CA PHE A 160 1.53 -11.54 -19.85
C PHE A 160 1.57 -13.05 -20.12
N GLU A 161 0.72 -13.84 -19.47
CA GLU A 161 0.61 -15.29 -19.70
C GLU A 161 0.26 -15.60 -21.15
N LEU A 162 -0.77 -14.93 -21.69
CA LEU A 162 -1.16 -15.02 -23.10
C LEU A 162 0.01 -14.68 -24.04
N LYS A 163 0.82 -13.67 -23.71
CA LYS A 163 2.02 -13.31 -24.49
C LYS A 163 3.17 -14.31 -24.38
N THR A 164 3.30 -15.01 -23.26
CA THR A 164 4.42 -15.95 -23.05
C THR A 164 4.13 -17.37 -23.55
N LEU A 165 2.87 -17.81 -23.47
CA LEU A 165 2.45 -19.17 -23.83
C LEU A 165 1.77 -19.25 -25.21
N GLY A 166 1.24 -18.12 -25.71
CA GLY A 166 0.37 -18.09 -26.89
C GLY A 166 -1.04 -18.59 -26.58
N LEU A 167 -2.04 -18.13 -27.35
CA LEU A 167 -3.46 -18.42 -27.13
C LEU A 167 -3.79 -19.94 -27.07
N PHE A 168 -2.98 -20.78 -27.72
CA PHE A 168 -3.15 -22.24 -27.82
C PHE A 168 -2.22 -23.07 -26.92
N GLY A 169 -1.32 -22.43 -26.16
CA GLY A 169 -0.53 -23.11 -25.11
C GLY A 169 -1.21 -23.08 -23.73
N TYR A 170 -2.41 -22.49 -23.66
CA TYR A 170 -3.16 -22.21 -22.43
C TYR A 170 -4.32 -23.20 -22.20
N ILE A 171 -4.62 -24.07 -23.17
CA ILE A 171 -5.63 -25.15 -23.06
C ILE A 171 -4.92 -26.49 -22.88
#